data_AF-A0A8I6Y9I6-F1
#
_entry.id   AF-A0A8I6Y9I6-F1
#
_cell.length_a   1.000
_cell.length_b   1.000
_cell.length_c   1.000
_cell.angle_alpha   90.00
_cell.angle_beta   90.00
_cell.angle_gamma   90.00
#
_symmetry.space_group_name_H-M   'P 1'
#
loop_
_entity.id
_entity.type
_entity.pdbx_description
1 polymer ?
#
loop_
_entity_poly.entity_id
_entity_poly.type
_entity_poly.pdbx_seq_one_letter_code
_entity_poly.pdbx_strand_id
1 'polypeptide(L)'
;MAAMKIALLAVAAISTLLLGTASAATYGVGEPGGSWALSTDYSKWVSNKKFHPNDEIVFKYSTPGHDVVEVSKAGYDSCSAANAINTLTSGNDVITLNTTGTRYFICGVPNHCSPTTAASMKVVIEVVPSSSSPLSPMPAAGPGANNPPPPSSTATPVGAAAGFGLVALLAVGLMA
;
A
#
# COMPACT_ATOMS: atom_id res chain seq x y z
N MET A 1 -35.57 37.81 8.71
CA MET A 1 -35.37 36.69 7.76
C MET A 1 -34.09 36.83 6.92
N ALA A 2 -33.86 37.92 6.18
CA ALA A 2 -32.69 38.05 5.27
C ALA A 2 -31.32 37.74 5.94
N ALA A 3 -31.01 38.37 7.08
CA ALA A 3 -29.77 38.15 7.82
C ALA A 3 -29.52 36.67 8.20
N MET A 4 -30.58 35.92 8.54
CA MET A 4 -30.50 34.50 8.89
C MET A 4 -30.15 33.61 7.68
N LYS A 5 -30.59 34.00 6.46
CA LYS A 5 -30.19 33.33 5.21
C LYS A 5 -28.73 33.63 4.86
N ILE A 6 -28.29 34.88 5.05
CA ILE A 6 -26.89 35.29 4.83
C ILE A 6 -25.95 34.56 5.79
N ALA A 7 -26.33 34.43 7.07
CA ALA A 7 -25.57 33.67 8.06
C ALA A 7 -25.45 32.18 7.69
N LEU A 8 -26.53 31.53 7.24
CA LEU A 8 -26.49 30.15 6.77
C LEU A 8 -25.54 29.96 5.57
N LEU A 9 -25.60 30.86 4.59
CA LEU A 9 -24.75 30.81 3.39
C LEU A 9 -23.26 31.02 3.74
N ALA A 10 -22.95 31.90 4.68
CA ALA A 10 -21.58 32.11 5.17
C ALA A 10 -21.02 30.85 5.86
N VAL A 11 -21.79 30.21 6.75
CA VAL A 11 -21.37 28.97 7.44
C VAL A 11 -21.21 27.80 6.47
N ALA A 12 -22.08 27.70 5.46
CA ALA A 12 -21.97 26.69 4.41
C ALA A 12 -20.69 26.87 3.57
N ALA A 13 -20.37 28.10 3.15
CA ALA A 13 -19.18 28.40 2.36
C ALA A 13 -17.85 28.16 3.13
N ILE A 14 -17.86 28.36 4.46
CA ILE A 14 -16.71 28.03 5.32
C ILE A 14 -16.53 26.50 5.44
N SER A 15 -17.64 25.75 5.49
CA SER A 15 -17.62 24.28 5.67
C SER A 15 -17.06 23.53 4.46
N THR A 16 -17.14 24.09 3.25
CA THR A 16 -16.61 23.48 2.02
C THR A 16 -15.10 23.56 1.85
N LEU A 17 -14.37 24.28 2.72
CA LEU A 17 -12.94 24.57 2.54
C LEU A 17 -11.98 23.51 3.14
N LEU A 18 -12.49 22.40 3.69
CA LEU A 18 -11.70 21.31 4.28
C LEU A 18 -11.43 20.14 3.31
N LEU A 19 -11.38 20.41 2.00
CA LEU A 19 -10.87 19.48 1.00
C LEU A 19 -9.34 19.38 1.11
N GLY A 20 -8.86 18.55 2.04
CA GLY A 20 -7.43 18.29 2.23
C GLY A 20 -6.80 17.70 0.97
N THR A 21 -5.85 18.42 0.38
CA THR A 21 -5.13 17.97 -0.82
C THR A 21 -4.15 16.85 -0.46
N ALA A 22 -4.42 15.64 -0.96
CA ALA A 22 -3.48 14.54 -0.87
C ALA A 22 -2.31 14.78 -1.84
N SER A 23 -1.21 15.32 -1.33
CA SER A 23 0.06 15.44 -2.06
C SER A 23 0.84 14.13 -1.98
N ALA A 24 1.35 13.66 -3.13
CA ALA A 24 2.41 12.66 -3.16
C ALA A 24 3.69 13.18 -2.48
N ALA A 25 4.46 12.28 -1.86
CA ALA A 25 5.74 12.57 -1.25
C ALA A 25 6.91 12.04 -2.10
N THR A 26 7.98 12.84 -2.23
CA THR A 26 9.21 12.46 -2.94
C THR A 26 10.32 12.13 -1.94
N TYR A 27 10.94 10.96 -2.09
CA TYR A 27 11.95 10.43 -1.16
C TYR A 27 13.31 10.17 -1.86
N GLY A 28 14.32 10.95 -1.53
CA GLY A 28 15.70 10.64 -1.94
C GLY A 28 16.22 9.38 -1.26
N VAL A 29 16.68 8.41 -2.05
CA VAL A 29 17.16 7.11 -1.57
C VAL A 29 18.51 7.29 -0.88
N GLY A 30 18.55 7.05 0.44
CA GLY A 30 19.66 7.38 1.33
C GLY A 30 19.48 8.70 2.10
N GLU A 31 18.67 9.65 1.60
CA GLU A 31 18.55 10.99 2.20
C GLU A 31 17.81 10.98 3.56
N PRO A 32 18.20 11.84 4.52
CA PRO A 32 19.24 12.89 4.41
C PRO A 32 20.66 12.41 4.80
N GLY A 33 20.85 11.13 5.14
CA GLY A 33 22.11 10.60 5.68
C GLY A 33 23.11 10.07 4.65
N GLY A 34 22.74 10.03 3.37
CA GLY A 34 23.51 9.44 2.29
C GLY A 34 22.77 9.54 0.95
N SER A 35 23.11 8.68 0.01
CA SER A 35 22.57 8.66 -1.36
C SER A 35 22.52 7.22 -1.91
N TRP A 36 22.42 7.04 -3.24
CA TRP A 36 22.63 5.73 -3.85
C TRP A 36 24.13 5.44 -3.95
N ALA A 37 24.70 4.87 -2.90
CA ALA A 37 26.14 4.62 -2.71
C ALA A 37 26.40 3.51 -1.68
N LEU A 38 27.53 2.82 -1.81
CA LEU A 38 27.96 1.70 -0.94
C LEU A 38 27.99 2.02 0.57
N SER A 39 28.18 3.27 0.96
CA SER A 39 28.26 3.71 2.35
C SER A 39 26.90 3.93 3.05
N THR A 40 25.79 3.72 2.35
CA THR A 40 24.45 4.06 2.85
C THR A 40 23.74 2.86 3.50
N ASP A 41 23.24 3.06 4.72
CA ASP A 41 22.41 2.09 5.44
C ASP A 41 20.94 2.18 4.97
N TYR A 42 20.60 1.39 3.95
CA TYR A 42 19.25 1.33 3.39
C TYR A 42 18.20 0.79 4.36
N SER A 43 18.59 -0.13 5.25
CA SER A 43 17.72 -0.71 6.28
C SER A 43 17.29 0.36 7.28
N LYS A 44 18.22 1.19 7.74
CA LYS A 44 17.92 2.34 8.60
C LYS A 44 17.13 3.41 7.84
N TRP A 45 17.50 3.72 6.60
CA TRP A 45 16.82 4.72 5.77
C TRP A 45 15.33 4.39 5.53
N VAL A 46 14.99 3.12 5.33
CA VAL A 46 13.60 2.69 5.09
C VAL A 46 12.80 2.54 6.39
N SER A 47 13.45 2.22 7.52
CA SER A 47 12.78 1.84 8.78
C SER A 47 11.77 2.82 9.36
N ASN A 48 11.87 4.12 9.01
CA ASN A 48 10.96 5.16 9.47
C ASN A 48 10.09 5.77 8.36
N LYS A 49 9.97 5.11 7.20
CA LYS A 49 9.18 5.58 6.05
C LYS A 49 7.91 4.74 5.86
N LYS A 50 6.91 5.35 5.23
CA LYS A 50 5.72 4.68 4.68
C LYS A 50 5.48 5.28 3.31
N PHE A 51 5.55 4.44 2.29
CA PHE A 51 5.33 4.85 0.91
C PHE A 51 3.91 4.49 0.49
N HIS A 52 3.29 5.33 -0.32
CA HIS A 52 1.90 5.20 -0.74
C HIS A 52 1.78 5.32 -2.27
N PRO A 53 0.65 4.90 -2.86
CA PRO A 53 0.37 5.15 -4.27
C PRO A 53 0.58 6.61 -4.68
N ASN A 54 1.33 6.79 -5.78
CA ASN A 54 1.80 8.05 -6.37
C ASN A 54 3.01 8.73 -5.69
N ASP A 55 3.50 8.25 -4.55
CA ASP A 55 4.79 8.72 -4.00
C ASP A 55 5.95 8.45 -4.98
N GLU A 56 7.05 9.18 -4.86
CA GLU A 56 8.24 9.02 -5.69
C GLU A 56 9.46 8.61 -4.86
N ILE A 57 10.31 7.76 -5.42
CA ILE A 57 11.68 7.52 -4.92
C ILE A 57 12.70 8.03 -5.93
N VAL A 58 13.77 8.66 -5.44
CA VAL A 58 14.79 9.31 -6.28
C VAL A 58 16.18 8.76 -5.95
N PHE A 59 16.82 8.11 -6.92
CA PHE A 59 18.15 7.54 -6.80
C PHE A 59 19.19 8.52 -7.34
N LYS A 60 19.98 9.11 -6.44
CA LYS A 60 21.02 10.11 -6.76
C LYS A 60 22.41 9.49 -6.64
N TYR A 61 23.20 9.51 -7.72
CA TYR A 61 24.54 8.92 -7.76
C TYR A 61 25.40 9.43 -8.92
N SER A 62 26.72 9.21 -8.87
CA SER A 62 27.65 9.58 -9.94
C SER A 62 27.67 8.55 -11.06
N THR A 63 27.30 8.96 -12.28
CA THR A 63 27.49 8.15 -13.49
C THR A 63 28.96 8.12 -13.92
N PRO A 64 29.43 7.05 -14.60
CA PRO A 64 28.74 5.79 -14.89
C PRO A 64 28.96 4.72 -13.80
N GLY A 65 29.31 5.12 -12.57
CA GLY A 65 29.77 4.18 -11.52
C GLY A 65 28.68 3.31 -10.89
N HIS A 66 27.41 3.65 -11.07
CA HIS A 66 26.26 2.92 -10.54
C HIS A 66 25.09 2.92 -11.54
N ASP A 67 24.08 2.12 -11.24
CA ASP A 67 22.83 1.93 -11.95
C ASP A 67 21.70 1.63 -10.95
N VAL A 68 20.46 1.65 -11.41
CA VAL A 68 19.28 1.24 -10.63
C VAL A 68 18.54 0.16 -11.40
N VAL A 69 18.59 -1.07 -10.92
CA VAL A 69 17.90 -2.22 -11.52
C VAL A 69 16.73 -2.61 -10.63
N GLU A 70 15.51 -2.56 -11.18
CA GLU A 70 14.34 -3.13 -10.51
C GLU A 70 14.27 -4.64 -10.81
N VAL A 71 14.04 -5.45 -9.78
CA VAL A 71 14.14 -6.92 -9.87
C VAL A 71 13.00 -7.61 -9.09
N SER A 72 12.80 -8.90 -9.36
CA SER A 72 11.97 -9.76 -8.51
C SER A 72 12.64 -9.98 -7.15
N LYS A 73 11.88 -10.47 -6.15
CA LYS A 73 12.46 -10.86 -4.85
C LYS A 73 13.64 -11.83 -5.01
N ALA A 74 13.53 -12.81 -5.91
CA ALA A 74 14.62 -13.76 -6.18
C ALA A 74 15.87 -13.08 -6.76
N GLY A 75 15.70 -12.08 -7.64
CA GLY A 75 16.79 -11.25 -8.14
C GLY A 75 17.43 -10.39 -7.03
N TYR A 76 16.62 -9.87 -6.10
CA TYR A 76 17.10 -9.12 -4.95
C TYR A 76 17.83 -9.97 -3.90
N ASP A 77 17.33 -11.17 -3.63
CA ASP A 77 17.96 -12.12 -2.69
C ASP A 77 19.32 -12.61 -3.24
N SER A 78 19.38 -12.92 -4.54
CA SER A 78 20.58 -13.40 -5.24
C SER A 78 21.50 -12.31 -5.81
N CYS A 79 21.10 -11.04 -5.75
CA CYS A 79 21.79 -9.92 -6.41
C CYS A 79 21.99 -10.11 -7.93
N SER A 80 20.96 -10.63 -8.61
CA SER A 80 20.98 -10.90 -10.05
C SER A 80 20.13 -9.90 -10.84
N ALA A 81 20.79 -9.11 -11.69
CA ALA A 81 20.16 -8.24 -12.68
C ALA A 81 19.71 -8.99 -13.96
N ALA A 82 19.97 -10.30 -14.07
CA ALA A 82 19.79 -11.07 -15.32
C ALA A 82 18.33 -11.16 -15.82
N ASN A 83 17.36 -10.88 -14.95
CA ASN A 83 15.93 -10.78 -15.28
C ASN A 83 15.38 -9.45 -14.73
N ALA A 84 16.00 -8.34 -15.12
CA ALA A 84 15.57 -7.00 -14.73
C ALA A 84 14.14 -6.70 -15.20
N ILE A 85 13.34 -6.08 -14.31
CA ILE A 85 12.03 -5.50 -14.62
C ILE A 85 12.21 -4.12 -15.27
N ASN A 86 13.21 -3.37 -14.80
CA ASN A 86 13.61 -2.08 -15.35
C ASN A 86 15.10 -1.84 -15.06
N THR A 87 15.76 -0.96 -15.81
CA THR A 87 17.14 -0.54 -15.57
C THR A 87 17.30 0.93 -15.93
N LEU A 88 17.77 1.73 -14.98
CA LEU A 88 17.95 3.17 -15.10
C LEU A 88 19.41 3.54 -14.83
N THR A 89 19.92 4.54 -15.55
CA THR A 89 21.36 4.85 -15.61
C THR A 89 21.66 6.35 -15.63
N SER A 90 20.74 7.24 -15.22
CA SER A 90 20.91 8.69 -15.39
C SER A 90 21.73 9.37 -14.29
N GLY A 91 21.79 8.77 -13.09
CA GLY A 91 22.40 9.39 -11.91
C GLY A 91 21.44 10.25 -11.08
N ASN A 92 20.21 10.46 -11.56
CA ASN A 92 19.13 11.13 -10.84
C ASN A 92 17.78 10.50 -11.22
N ASP A 93 17.66 9.20 -11.04
CA ASP A 93 16.54 8.39 -11.54
C ASP A 93 15.33 8.50 -10.60
N VAL A 94 14.20 8.97 -11.13
CA VAL A 94 12.93 9.11 -10.41
C VAL A 94 12.02 7.92 -10.75
N ILE A 95 11.44 7.29 -9.74
CA ILE A 95 10.49 6.18 -9.90
C ILE A 95 9.22 6.47 -9.09
N THR A 96 8.10 6.66 -9.79
CA THR A 96 6.78 6.78 -9.17
C THR A 96 6.27 5.42 -8.70
N LEU A 97 5.64 5.40 -7.52
CA LEU A 97 5.13 4.22 -6.83
C LEU A 97 3.64 4.05 -7.12
N ASN A 98 3.30 3.60 -8.33
CA ASN A 98 1.92 3.64 -8.85
C ASN A 98 0.93 2.71 -8.12
N THR A 99 1.40 1.63 -7.50
CA THR A 99 0.55 0.57 -6.90
C THR A 99 1.11 0.12 -5.55
N THR A 100 0.23 -0.40 -4.70
CA THR A 100 0.62 -1.08 -3.46
C THR A 100 1.40 -2.37 -3.73
N GLY A 101 2.17 -2.81 -2.73
CA GLY A 101 3.00 -4.01 -2.80
C GLY A 101 4.49 -3.73 -2.57
N THR A 102 5.32 -4.77 -2.66
CA THR A 102 6.76 -4.69 -2.41
C THR A 102 7.55 -4.60 -3.72
N ARG A 103 8.40 -3.59 -3.85
CA ARG A 103 9.33 -3.40 -4.97
C ARG A 103 10.77 -3.56 -4.49
N TYR A 104 11.65 -4.07 -5.35
CA TYR A 104 13.03 -4.41 -4.99
C TYR A 104 14.00 -3.78 -5.99
N PHE A 105 15.00 -3.06 -5.48
CA PHE A 105 15.98 -2.35 -6.29
C PHE A 105 17.40 -2.74 -5.88
N ILE A 106 18.27 -2.96 -6.87
CA ILE A 106 19.68 -3.31 -6.71
C ILE A 106 20.56 -2.44 -7.63
N CYS A 107 21.83 -2.29 -7.28
CA CYS A 107 22.87 -1.88 -8.22
C CYS A 107 23.40 -3.15 -8.93
N GLY A 108 23.29 -3.20 -10.25
CA GLY A 108 23.71 -4.32 -11.10
C GLY A 108 25.21 -4.36 -11.38
N VAL A 109 25.93 -3.26 -11.11
CA VAL A 109 27.40 -3.20 -11.18
C VAL A 109 28.04 -4.30 -10.30
N PRO A 110 29.04 -5.05 -10.79
CA PRO A 110 29.68 -6.13 -10.05
C PRO A 110 30.06 -5.77 -8.61
N ASN A 111 29.81 -6.70 -7.70
CA ASN A 111 30.02 -6.58 -6.25
C ASN A 111 29.19 -5.49 -5.52
N HIS A 112 28.55 -4.52 -6.19
CA HIS A 112 27.85 -3.43 -5.50
C HIS A 112 26.61 -3.88 -4.71
N CYS A 113 25.84 -4.84 -5.20
CA CYS A 113 24.72 -5.42 -4.45
C CYS A 113 25.17 -6.42 -3.35
N SER A 114 26.41 -6.91 -3.38
CA SER A 114 26.81 -8.20 -2.76
C SER A 114 26.24 -8.44 -1.35
N PRO A 115 25.51 -9.56 -1.12
CA PRO A 115 24.86 -9.82 0.17
C PRO A 115 25.84 -10.24 1.28
N THR A 116 27.13 -10.36 0.97
CA THR A 116 28.22 -10.75 1.88
C THR A 116 29.01 -9.58 2.43
N THR A 117 28.77 -8.35 1.96
CA THR A 117 29.49 -7.14 2.39
C THR A 117 28.59 -6.23 3.21
N ALA A 118 29.14 -5.62 4.26
CA ALA A 118 28.42 -4.64 5.09
C ALA A 118 28.00 -3.37 4.30
N ALA A 119 28.68 -3.10 3.20
CA ALA A 119 28.28 -2.18 2.15
C ALA A 119 27.55 -2.97 1.04
N SER A 120 26.26 -2.68 0.82
CA SER A 120 25.42 -3.37 -0.17
C SER A 120 24.38 -2.40 -0.73
N MET A 121 24.48 -2.10 -2.02
CA MET A 121 23.56 -1.21 -2.75
C MET A 121 22.31 -1.97 -3.19
N LYS A 122 21.43 -2.21 -2.22
CA LYS A 122 20.07 -2.73 -2.48
C LYS A 122 19.05 -2.25 -1.46
N VAL A 123 17.84 -1.95 -1.91
CA VAL A 123 16.74 -1.46 -1.06
C VAL A 123 15.42 -2.15 -1.41
N VAL A 124 14.61 -2.39 -0.38
CA VAL A 124 13.22 -2.86 -0.49
C VAL A 124 12.30 -1.68 -0.22
N ILE A 125 11.27 -1.50 -1.04
CA ILE A 125 10.26 -0.44 -0.89
C ILE A 125 8.90 -1.11 -0.71
N GLU A 126 8.28 -0.94 0.45
CA GLU A 126 6.93 -1.42 0.72
C GLU A 126 5.93 -0.27 0.54
N VAL A 127 5.07 -0.40 -0.48
CA VAL A 127 4.03 0.58 -0.81
C VAL A 127 2.72 0.12 -0.17
N VAL A 128 2.30 0.82 0.88
CA VAL A 128 1.08 0.54 1.64
C VAL A 128 -0.10 1.38 1.11
N PRO A 129 -1.36 0.90 1.21
CA PRO A 129 -2.50 1.68 0.74
C PRO A 129 -2.61 3.00 1.52
N SER A 130 -2.87 4.10 0.80
CA SER A 130 -3.18 5.39 1.42
C SER A 130 -4.41 5.26 2.31
N SER A 131 -4.25 5.49 3.61
CA SER A 131 -5.37 5.52 4.56
C SER A 131 -6.31 6.69 4.24
N SER A 132 -7.32 6.46 3.42
CA SER A 132 -8.45 7.37 3.31
C SER A 132 -9.16 7.41 4.65
N SER A 133 -8.94 8.48 5.43
CA SER A 133 -9.72 8.76 6.63
C SER A 133 -11.20 8.69 6.27
N PRO A 134 -12.00 7.80 6.89
CA PRO A 134 -13.42 7.74 6.58
C PRO A 134 -14.05 9.08 6.95
N LEU A 135 -14.79 9.67 6.01
CA LEU A 135 -15.63 10.82 6.31
C LEU A 135 -16.61 10.40 7.42
N SER A 136 -16.49 11.01 8.59
CA SER A 136 -17.32 10.68 9.75
C SER A 136 -18.80 10.68 9.37
N PRO A 137 -19.59 9.64 9.69
CA PRO A 137 -21.01 9.63 9.40
C PRO A 137 -21.68 10.86 10.03
N MET A 138 -22.27 11.73 9.19
CA MET A 138 -22.95 12.93 9.68
C MET A 138 -24.13 12.48 10.56
N PRO A 139 -24.22 12.95 11.83
CA PRO A 139 -25.32 12.55 12.71
C PRO A 139 -26.67 12.97 12.13
N ALA A 140 -27.51 11.99 11.80
CA ALA A 140 -28.87 12.24 11.36
C ALA A 140 -29.69 12.77 12.55
N ALA A 141 -30.03 14.07 12.50
CA ALA A 141 -30.86 14.69 13.51
C ALA A 141 -32.31 14.18 13.40
N GLY A 142 -32.80 13.51 14.45
CA GLY A 142 -34.22 13.37 14.71
C GLY A 142 -34.82 14.63 15.35
N PRO A 143 -36.09 14.61 15.82
CA PRO A 143 -37.00 13.46 15.88
C PRO A 143 -38.38 13.70 15.24
N GLY A 144 -39.21 12.64 15.19
CA GLY A 144 -40.66 12.76 15.32
C GLY A 144 -41.52 12.52 14.06
N ALA A 145 -41.98 11.29 13.89
CA ALA A 145 -43.23 10.97 13.21
C ALA A 145 -43.83 9.71 13.85
N ASN A 146 -45.07 9.79 14.33
CA ASN A 146 -45.73 8.66 15.01
C ASN A 146 -46.34 7.70 13.98
N ASN A 147 -45.84 6.47 13.90
CA ASN A 147 -46.52 5.36 13.22
C ASN A 147 -46.95 4.29 14.24
N PRO A 148 -48.13 3.67 14.09
CA PRO A 148 -48.62 2.64 14.99
C PRO A 148 -47.84 1.33 14.84
N PRO A 149 -47.79 0.48 15.89
CA PRO A 149 -47.14 -0.83 15.80
C PRO A 149 -47.94 -1.79 14.90
N PRO A 150 -47.28 -2.62 14.07
CA PRO A 150 -47.93 -3.78 13.46
C PRO A 150 -48.30 -4.81 14.54
N PRO A 151 -49.40 -5.56 14.38
CA PRO A 151 -49.86 -6.50 15.41
C PRO A 151 -48.93 -7.72 15.55
N SER A 152 -48.66 -8.11 16.79
CA SER A 152 -48.03 -9.39 17.09
C SER A 152 -48.92 -10.56 16.68
N SER A 153 -48.32 -11.67 16.25
CA SER A 153 -48.98 -12.97 16.13
C SER A 153 -47.99 -14.06 16.53
N THR A 154 -48.45 -15.01 17.35
CA THR A 154 -47.64 -16.06 17.99
C THR A 154 -48.23 -17.45 17.71
N ALA A 155 -47.44 -18.50 18.00
CA ALA A 155 -47.77 -19.93 17.89
C ALA A 155 -47.84 -20.49 16.44
N THR A 156 -47.44 -21.74 16.14
CA THR A 156 -46.68 -22.79 16.86
C THR A 156 -46.06 -23.79 15.85
N PRO A 157 -45.11 -24.69 16.22
CA PRO A 157 -44.33 -25.47 15.26
C PRO A 157 -44.80 -26.93 14.99
N VAL A 158 -44.71 -27.36 13.72
CA VAL A 158 -44.70 -28.74 13.15
C VAL A 158 -44.03 -28.65 11.76
N GLY A 159 -43.29 -29.60 11.15
CA GLY A 159 -42.73 -30.91 11.55
C GLY A 159 -41.86 -31.45 10.37
N ALA A 160 -40.67 -32.01 10.60
CA ALA A 160 -40.41 -33.46 10.76
C ALA A 160 -40.41 -34.33 9.48
N ALA A 161 -39.28 -34.38 8.75
CA ALA A 161 -38.81 -35.47 7.85
C ALA A 161 -37.43 -35.11 7.23
N ALA A 162 -36.58 -35.98 6.65
CA ALA A 162 -36.17 -37.38 6.92
C ALA A 162 -35.05 -37.78 5.91
N GLY A 163 -34.13 -38.70 6.26
CA GLY A 163 -33.04 -39.21 5.38
C GLY A 163 -31.65 -38.63 5.75
N PHE A 164 -30.59 -39.36 6.15
CA PHE A 164 -30.09 -40.76 6.05
C PHE A 164 -29.30 -41.13 4.77
N GLY A 165 -28.15 -41.80 4.97
CA GLY A 165 -27.17 -42.25 3.94
C GLY A 165 -25.92 -41.35 3.86
N LEU A 166 -24.73 -41.59 4.43
CA LEU A 166 -24.05 -42.77 5.05
C LEU A 166 -23.32 -43.74 4.09
N VAL A 167 -21.99 -43.55 3.94
CA VAL A 167 -20.91 -44.58 3.73
C VAL A 167 -20.99 -45.39 2.40
N ALA A 168 -19.92 -45.81 1.70
CA ALA A 168 -18.48 -45.96 2.02
C ALA A 168 -17.59 -45.24 0.95
N LEU A 169 -16.36 -45.62 0.55
CA LEU A 169 -15.44 -46.75 0.82
C LEU A 169 -13.97 -46.29 0.64
N LEU A 170 -13.04 -47.23 0.38
CA LEU A 170 -11.62 -47.05 0.12
C LEU A 170 -11.21 -47.77 -1.18
N ALA A 171 -10.19 -47.28 -1.87
CA ALA A 171 -9.41 -48.04 -2.84
C ALA A 171 -7.93 -47.61 -2.77
N VAL A 172 -7.01 -48.57 -2.72
CA VAL A 172 -5.56 -48.32 -2.66
C VAL A 172 -4.96 -48.51 -4.06
N GLY A 173 -4.03 -47.64 -4.46
CA GLY A 173 -3.33 -47.70 -5.73
C GLY A 173 -1.84 -47.41 -5.59
N LEU A 174 -1.05 -48.45 -5.37
CA LEU A 174 0.41 -48.44 -5.40
C LEU A 174 0.86 -49.33 -6.57
N MET A 175 1.62 -48.78 -7.53
CA MET A 175 2.56 -49.50 -8.42
C MET A 175 3.28 -48.53 -9.37
N ALA A 176 4.49 -48.93 -9.78
CA ALA A 176 5.46 -48.17 -10.60
C ALA A 176 6.05 -46.92 -9.91
#